data_AF-A0A2M6GM20-F1
#
_entry.id   AF-A0A2M6GM20-F1
#
_cell.length_a   1.000
_cell.length_b   1.000
_cell.length_c   1.000
_cell.angle_alpha   90.00
_cell.angle_beta   90.00
_cell.angle_gamma   90.00
#
_symmetry.space_group_name_H-M   'P 1'
#
loop_
_entity.id
_entity.type
_entity.pdbx_description
1 polymer ?
#
loop_
_entity_poly.entity_id
_entity_poly.type
_entity_poly.pdbx_seq_one_letter_code
_entity_poly.pdbx_strand_id
1 'polypeptide(L)'
;VKFIKQLSDVYRYVLDSQNKEVVDLTTEIKFVQAYVFLQQIRFGDNLQVRIEVPPNSPIQIPPLSLQMLLENAIKHNSIVEDAPLQIYIYLEDHQYIVVKNNLQVKNTGVESSGLGLSNIKARYEYLTNQPVHIAQTPTEFIVKLPVLQLQQV
;
A
#
# COMPACT_ATOMS: atom_id res chain seq x y z
N VAL A 1 -12.20 -5.29 -22.49
CA VAL A 1 -12.18 -6.46 -21.59
C VAL A 1 -11.15 -6.36 -20.43
N LYS A 2 -10.11 -5.50 -20.50
CA LYS A 2 -9.08 -5.35 -19.45
C LYS A 2 -9.63 -4.92 -18.08
N PHE A 3 -10.60 -3.98 -18.04
CA PHE A 3 -11.22 -3.52 -16.80
C PHE A 3 -11.88 -4.62 -15.97
N ILE A 4 -12.79 -5.39 -16.59
CA ILE A 4 -13.52 -6.48 -15.92
C ILE A 4 -12.55 -7.50 -15.35
N LYS A 5 -11.47 -7.83 -16.09
CA LYS A 5 -10.44 -8.74 -15.60
C LYS A 5 -9.76 -8.21 -14.33
N GLN A 6 -9.33 -6.95 -14.32
CA GLN A 6 -8.65 -6.35 -13.16
C GLN A 6 -9.58 -6.26 -11.95
N LEU A 7 -10.86 -5.97 -12.18
CA LEU A 7 -11.88 -6.01 -11.14
C LEU A 7 -12.03 -7.43 -10.55
N SER A 8 -12.14 -8.44 -11.41
CA SER A 8 -12.20 -9.84 -10.98
C SER A 8 -10.95 -10.29 -10.22
N ASP A 9 -9.76 -9.85 -10.66
CA ASP A 9 -8.48 -10.15 -10.00
C ASP A 9 -8.44 -9.53 -8.59
N VAL A 10 -8.95 -8.30 -8.41
CA VAL A 10 -9.10 -7.64 -7.11
C VAL A 10 -10.05 -8.41 -6.19
N TYR A 11 -11.25 -8.78 -6.67
CA TYR A 11 -12.21 -9.53 -5.86
C TYR A 11 -11.68 -10.91 -5.45
N ARG A 12 -11.05 -11.63 -6.38
CA ARG A 12 -10.47 -12.94 -6.11
C ARG A 12 -9.41 -12.84 -5.01
N TYR A 13 -8.52 -11.86 -5.11
CA TYR A 13 -7.49 -11.65 -4.08
C TYR A 13 -8.10 -11.41 -2.69
N VAL A 14 -9.12 -10.56 -2.59
CA VAL A 14 -9.80 -10.29 -1.31
C VAL A 14 -10.39 -11.57 -0.72
N LEU A 15 -11.06 -12.39 -1.54
CA LEU A 15 -11.63 -13.66 -1.08
C LEU A 15 -10.54 -14.67 -0.68
N ASP A 16 -9.49 -14.81 -1.47
CA ASP A 16 -8.40 -15.78 -1.25
C ASP A 16 -7.50 -15.41 -0.05
N SER A 17 -7.49 -14.14 0.36
CA SER A 17 -6.65 -13.63 1.44
C SER A 17 -7.36 -13.44 2.78
N GLN A 18 -8.69 -13.58 2.83
CA GLN A 18 -9.50 -13.32 4.04
C GLN A 18 -9.02 -14.08 5.29
N ASN A 19 -8.55 -15.32 5.11
CA ASN A 19 -8.14 -16.19 6.22
C ASN A 19 -6.61 -16.34 6.34
N LYS A 20 -5.84 -15.51 5.63
CA LYS A 20 -4.37 -15.57 5.65
C LYS A 20 -3.81 -14.48 6.56
N GLU A 21 -2.95 -14.88 7.49
CA GLU A 21 -2.21 -13.92 8.33
C GLU A 21 -1.21 -13.13 7.49
N VAL A 22 -0.53 -13.81 6.56
CA VAL A 22 0.49 -13.26 5.66
C VAL A 22 0.36 -13.84 4.24
N VAL A 23 0.86 -13.09 3.26
CA VAL A 23 0.99 -13.49 1.86
C VAL A 23 2.37 -13.14 1.33
N ASP A 24 2.78 -13.76 0.23
CA ASP A 24 4.00 -13.34 -0.47
C ASP A 24 3.85 -11.91 -0.97
N LEU A 25 4.92 -11.12 -0.80
CA LEU A 25 4.99 -9.75 -1.31
C LEU A 25 4.69 -9.68 -2.80
N THR A 26 5.16 -10.66 -3.58
CA THR A 26 4.87 -10.73 -5.02
C THR A 26 3.36 -10.83 -5.30
N THR A 27 2.60 -11.53 -4.44
CA THR A 27 1.15 -11.65 -4.57
C THR A 27 0.46 -10.35 -4.20
N GLU A 28 0.84 -9.71 -3.09
CA GLU A 28 0.32 -8.40 -2.70
C GLU A 28 0.64 -7.33 -3.77
N ILE A 29 1.84 -7.33 -4.36
CA ILE A 29 2.21 -6.37 -5.42
C ILE A 29 1.37 -6.57 -6.68
N LYS A 30 1.11 -7.82 -7.09
CA LYS A 30 0.20 -8.10 -8.23
C LYS A 30 -1.21 -7.55 -7.95
N PHE A 31 -1.70 -7.73 -6.73
CA PHE A 31 -2.98 -7.17 -6.31
C PHE A 31 -2.97 -5.63 -6.33
N VAL A 32 -1.93 -5.00 -5.78
CA VAL A 32 -1.76 -3.54 -5.80
C VAL A 32 -1.73 -3.01 -7.24
N GLN A 33 -1.03 -3.68 -8.16
CA GLN A 33 -1.00 -3.29 -9.56
C GLN A 33 -2.41 -3.31 -10.20
N ALA A 34 -3.22 -4.34 -9.88
CA ALA A 34 -4.60 -4.42 -10.34
C ALA A 34 -5.47 -3.32 -9.73
N TYR A 35 -5.33 -3.07 -8.43
CA TYR A 35 -6.02 -1.98 -7.73
C TYR A 35 -5.65 -0.60 -8.30
N VAL A 36 -4.36 -0.32 -8.49
CA VAL A 36 -3.86 0.92 -9.09
C VAL A 36 -4.43 1.12 -10.48
N PHE A 37 -4.48 0.07 -11.31
CA PHE A 37 -5.08 0.17 -12.64
C PHE A 37 -6.55 0.63 -12.57
N LEU A 38 -7.33 0.12 -11.61
CA LEU A 38 -8.72 0.58 -11.41
C LEU A 38 -8.79 2.04 -10.95
N GLN A 39 -7.88 2.47 -10.08
CA GLN A 39 -7.83 3.86 -9.63
C GLN A 39 -7.36 4.82 -10.74
N GLN A 40 -6.43 4.39 -11.59
CA GLN A 40 -5.97 5.17 -12.74
C GLN A 40 -7.05 5.39 -13.80
N ILE A 41 -8.06 4.52 -13.89
CA ILE A 41 -9.24 4.80 -14.74
C ILE A 41 -10.03 6.01 -14.23
N ARG A 42 -10.07 6.20 -12.91
CA ARG A 42 -10.78 7.32 -12.28
C ARG A 42 -9.96 8.62 -12.29
N PHE A 43 -8.65 8.51 -12.04
CA PHE A 43 -7.78 9.67 -11.82
C PHE A 43 -6.86 9.99 -13.00
N GLY A 44 -6.80 9.12 -14.02
CA GLY A 44 -5.91 9.29 -15.17
C GLY A 44 -4.45 9.41 -14.74
N ASP A 45 -3.72 10.29 -15.44
CA ASP A 45 -2.29 10.55 -15.21
C ASP A 45 -2.02 11.35 -13.92
N ASN A 46 -3.07 11.79 -13.22
CA ASN A 46 -2.96 12.51 -11.96
C ASN A 46 -2.63 11.57 -10.79
N LEU A 47 -2.76 10.25 -10.97
CA LEU A 47 -2.31 9.23 -10.01
C LEU A 47 -1.14 8.43 -10.60
N GLN A 48 0.04 8.68 -10.04
CA GLN A 48 1.28 8.06 -10.48
C GLN A 48 1.81 7.13 -9.39
N VAL A 49 1.88 5.83 -9.69
CA VAL A 49 2.38 4.83 -8.74
C VAL A 49 3.58 4.12 -9.33
N ARG A 50 4.73 4.21 -8.64
CA ARG A 50 5.96 3.54 -9.00
C ARG A 50 6.28 2.45 -7.98
N ILE A 51 6.51 1.23 -8.47
CA ILE A 51 6.80 0.06 -7.64
C ILE A 51 8.18 -0.46 -8.01
N GLU A 52 9.10 -0.45 -7.05
CA GLU A 52 10.49 -0.89 -7.16
C GLU A 52 10.79 -1.94 -6.10
N VAL A 53 10.21 -3.12 -6.33
CA VAL A 53 10.39 -4.29 -5.46
C VAL A 53 10.97 -5.42 -6.30
N PRO A 54 12.03 -6.12 -5.84
CA PRO A 54 12.60 -7.22 -6.59
C PRO A 54 11.56 -8.36 -6.78
N PRO A 55 11.42 -8.89 -8.00
CA PRO A 55 10.54 -10.03 -8.23
C PRO A 55 11.04 -11.25 -7.44
N ASN A 56 10.12 -12.08 -6.96
CA ASN A 56 10.43 -13.32 -6.23
C ASN A 56 11.21 -13.12 -4.93
N SER A 57 11.09 -11.96 -4.30
CA SER A 57 11.61 -11.77 -2.95
C SER A 57 10.92 -12.75 -1.98
N PRO A 58 11.63 -13.51 -1.12
CA PRO A 58 11.05 -14.41 -0.11
C PRO A 58 10.47 -13.63 1.09
N ILE A 59 9.84 -12.50 0.79
CA ILE A 59 9.29 -11.54 1.74
C ILE A 59 7.80 -11.81 1.84
N GLN A 60 7.32 -11.85 3.08
CA GLN A 60 5.92 -11.91 3.40
C GLN A 60 5.43 -10.58 3.97
N ILE A 61 4.14 -10.32 3.77
CA ILE A 61 3.46 -9.13 4.22
C ILE A 61 2.01 -9.49 4.60
N PRO A 62 1.38 -8.83 5.58
CA PRO A 62 -0.03 -9.07 5.83
C PRO A 62 -0.87 -8.61 4.62
N PRO A 63 -1.83 -9.41 4.15
CA PRO A 63 -2.63 -9.05 2.98
C PRO A 63 -3.37 -7.72 3.18
N LEU A 64 -3.56 -6.99 2.09
CA LEU A 64 -4.21 -5.68 2.03
C LEU A 64 -3.44 -4.53 2.71
N SER A 65 -2.25 -4.79 3.25
CA SER A 65 -1.44 -3.74 3.89
C SER A 65 -1.05 -2.64 2.91
N LEU A 66 -0.60 -3.00 1.71
CA LEU A 66 -0.19 -2.01 0.72
C LEU A 66 -1.41 -1.29 0.15
N GLN A 67 -2.48 -2.03 -0.16
CA GLN A 67 -3.73 -1.42 -0.65
C GLN A 67 -4.28 -0.38 0.34
N MET A 68 -4.26 -0.66 1.64
CA MET A 68 -4.69 0.29 2.65
C MET A 68 -3.81 1.56 2.67
N LEU A 69 -2.49 1.43 2.48
CA LEU A 69 -1.59 2.59 2.40
C LEU A 69 -1.81 3.40 1.12
N LEU A 70 -2.08 2.75 -0.03
CA LEU A 70 -2.50 3.45 -1.24
C LEU A 70 -3.84 4.17 -1.05
N GLU A 71 -4.81 3.52 -0.41
CA GLU A 71 -6.12 4.12 -0.12
C GLU A 71 -5.96 5.34 0.77
N ASN A 72 -5.12 5.27 1.81
CA ASN A 72 -4.80 6.41 2.66
C ASN A 72 -4.18 7.56 1.85
N ALA A 73 -3.20 7.27 0.99
CA ALA A 73 -2.60 8.29 0.13
C ALA A 73 -3.65 8.96 -0.78
N ILE A 74 -4.52 8.19 -1.43
CA ILE A 74 -5.58 8.70 -2.32
C ILE A 74 -6.65 9.49 -1.55
N LYS A 75 -7.02 9.04 -0.35
CA LYS A 75 -8.08 9.64 0.47
C LYS A 75 -7.68 11.00 1.05
N HIS A 76 -6.45 11.11 1.52
CA HIS A 76 -5.97 12.27 2.28
C HIS A 76 -5.27 13.33 1.41
N ASN A 77 -5.02 13.05 0.14
CA ASN A 77 -4.37 13.97 -0.78
C ASN A 77 -5.30 14.42 -1.90
N SER A 78 -5.12 15.65 -2.35
CA SER A 78 -5.68 16.17 -3.58
C SER A 78 -4.99 15.49 -4.77
N ILE A 79 -5.76 15.22 -5.82
CA ILE A 79 -5.31 14.57 -7.06
C ILE A 79 -5.77 15.48 -8.20
N VAL A 80 -4.87 16.33 -8.70
CA VAL A 80 -5.16 17.36 -9.72
C VAL A 80 -4.08 17.34 -10.80
N GLU A 81 -4.40 17.90 -11.97
CA GLU A 81 -3.54 17.83 -13.17
C GLU A 81 -2.19 18.54 -12.98
N ASP A 82 -2.21 19.76 -12.42
CA ASP A 82 -0.99 20.55 -12.18
C ASP A 82 -0.12 20.03 -11.02
N ALA A 83 -0.63 19.06 -10.26
CA ALA A 83 0.02 18.51 -9.08
C ALA A 83 -0.41 17.05 -8.86
N PRO A 84 0.13 16.10 -9.64
CA PRO A 84 -0.24 14.69 -9.55
C PRO A 84 0.17 14.10 -8.19
N LEU A 85 -0.64 13.17 -7.69
CA LEU A 85 -0.28 12.36 -6.53
C LEU A 85 0.70 11.27 -6.98
N GLN A 86 1.91 11.33 -6.43
CA GLN A 86 2.99 10.41 -6.69
C GLN A 86 3.15 9.49 -5.48
N ILE A 87 3.07 8.18 -5.71
CA ILE A 87 3.24 7.14 -4.70
C ILE A 87 4.40 6.24 -5.13
N TYR A 88 5.34 6.03 -4.21
CA TYR A 88 6.50 5.16 -4.38
C TYR A 88 6.40 3.99 -3.42
N ILE A 89 6.58 2.78 -3.93
CA ILE A 89 6.64 1.54 -3.16
C ILE A 89 7.98 0.89 -3.46
N TYR A 90 8.84 0.73 -2.45
CA TYR A 90 10.16 0.14 -2.66
C TYR A 90 10.64 -0.64 -1.43
N LEU A 91 11.62 -1.52 -1.66
CA LEU A 91 12.32 -2.23 -0.59
C LEU A 91 13.53 -1.41 -0.13
N GLU A 92 13.56 -1.06 1.15
CA GLU A 92 14.66 -0.33 1.80
C GLU A 92 15.48 -1.31 2.65
N ASP A 93 16.80 -1.36 2.41
CA ASP A 93 17.79 -2.13 3.18
C ASP A 93 17.47 -3.61 3.39
N HIS A 94 16.63 -4.21 2.53
CA HIS A 94 16.07 -5.56 2.70
C HIS A 94 15.28 -5.78 4.01
N GLN A 95 14.92 -4.70 4.71
CA GLN A 95 14.27 -4.75 6.02
C GLN A 95 12.87 -4.14 6.00
N TYR A 96 12.60 -3.17 5.13
CA TYR A 96 11.32 -2.48 5.12
C TYR A 96 10.76 -2.35 3.71
N ILE A 97 9.46 -2.61 3.57
CA ILE A 97 8.68 -2.11 2.44
C ILE A 97 8.22 -0.70 2.77
N VAL A 98 8.70 0.26 2.00
CA VAL A 98 8.40 1.68 2.18
C VAL A 98 7.31 2.08 1.19
N VAL A 99 6.24 2.69 1.71
CA VAL A 99 5.23 3.41 0.92
C VAL A 99 5.35 4.89 1.23
N LYS A 100 5.62 5.67 0.19
CA LYS A 100 5.86 7.12 0.28
C LYS A 100 5.01 7.86 -0.72
N ASN A 101 4.38 8.97 -0.33
CA ASN A 101 3.69 9.86 -1.25
C ASN A 101 4.04 11.33 -1.02
N ASN A 102 3.96 12.16 -2.07
CA ASN A 102 4.00 13.61 -1.90
C ASN A 102 2.75 14.09 -1.15
N LEU A 103 2.92 15.06 -0.25
CA LEU A 103 1.87 15.56 0.62
C LEU A 103 1.12 16.70 -0.08
N GLN A 104 -0.16 16.47 -0.36
CA GLN A 104 -1.07 17.42 -0.99
C GLN A 104 -2.37 17.47 -0.17
N VAL A 105 -2.27 17.89 1.09
CA VAL A 105 -3.35 17.75 2.08
C VAL A 105 -4.69 18.21 1.52
N LYS A 106 -5.66 17.30 1.51
CA LYS A 106 -7.01 17.58 1.07
C LYS A 106 -7.78 18.21 2.23
N ASN A 107 -8.13 19.49 2.12
CA ASN A 107 -8.99 20.17 3.09
C ASN A 107 -10.45 19.73 2.92
N THR A 108 -10.79 18.55 3.43
CA THR A 108 -12.16 18.00 3.38
C THR A 108 -13.00 18.36 4.61
N GLY A 109 -12.40 18.93 5.67
CA GLY A 109 -13.06 19.15 6.96
C GLY A 109 -13.39 17.84 7.70
N VAL A 110 -12.98 16.69 7.17
CA VAL A 110 -13.17 15.37 7.80
C VAL A 110 -11.87 14.99 8.49
N GLU A 111 -11.89 14.92 9.83
CA GLU A 111 -10.76 14.40 10.58
C GLU A 111 -10.47 12.94 10.19
N SER A 112 -9.19 12.61 10.05
CA SER A 112 -8.79 11.22 9.89
C SER A 112 -9.10 10.46 11.17
N SER A 113 -9.86 9.38 11.09
CA SER A 113 -10.10 8.51 12.25
C SER A 113 -8.84 7.79 12.72
N GLY A 114 -7.74 7.82 11.94
CA GLY A 114 -6.47 7.14 12.24
C GLY A 114 -6.54 5.60 12.22
N LEU A 115 -7.76 5.04 12.09
CA LEU A 115 -8.04 3.61 12.26
C LEU A 115 -7.24 2.72 11.32
N GLY A 116 -7.00 3.15 10.07
CA GLY A 116 -6.21 2.37 9.13
C GLY A 116 -4.77 2.16 9.61
N LEU A 117 -4.09 3.24 10.02
CA LEU A 117 -2.70 3.16 10.49
C LEU A 117 -2.59 2.44 11.83
N SER A 118 -3.55 2.61 12.74
CA SER A 118 -3.58 1.84 13.99
C SER A 118 -3.80 0.35 13.74
N ASN A 119 -4.68 -0.01 12.80
CA ASN A 119 -4.94 -1.40 12.44
C ASN A 119 -3.71 -2.06 11.82
N ILE A 120 -2.97 -1.35 10.94
CA ILE A 120 -1.70 -1.87 10.43
C ILE A 120 -0.70 -2.07 11.58
N LYS A 121 -0.52 -1.08 12.46
CA LYS A 121 0.43 -1.19 13.58
C LYS A 121 0.14 -2.41 14.45
N ALA A 122 -1.10 -2.54 14.92
CA ALA A 122 -1.53 -3.65 15.76
C ALA A 122 -1.34 -5.00 15.05
N ARG A 123 -1.62 -5.08 13.74
CA ARG A 123 -1.41 -6.31 12.96
C ARG A 123 0.05 -6.69 12.86
N TYR A 124 0.95 -5.72 12.68
CA TYR A 124 2.38 -5.98 12.63
C TYR A 124 2.96 -6.31 14.00
N GLU A 125 2.51 -5.65 15.06
CA GLU A 125 2.91 -5.95 16.45
C GLU A 125 2.58 -7.40 16.84
N TYR A 126 1.52 -7.98 16.27
CA TYR A 126 1.19 -9.40 16.45
C TYR A 126 2.15 -10.35 15.69
N LEU A 127 2.70 -9.92 14.56
CA LEU A 127 3.49 -10.77 13.65
C LEU A 127 5.01 -10.65 13.85
N THR A 128 5.48 -9.52 14.38
CA THR A 128 6.91 -9.22 14.53
C THR A 128 7.16 -8.20 15.64
N ASN A 129 8.36 -8.26 16.24
CA ASN A 129 8.84 -7.25 17.17
C ASN A 129 9.38 -5.99 16.48
N GLN A 130 9.53 -6.02 15.15
CA GLN A 130 9.95 -4.84 14.39
C GLN A 130 8.77 -3.87 14.25
N PRO A 131 8.94 -2.59 14.60
CA PRO A 131 7.84 -1.63 14.56
C PRO A 131 7.55 -1.16 13.13
N VAL A 132 6.29 -0.82 12.88
CA VAL A 132 5.91 -0.01 11.71
C VAL A 132 6.29 1.45 11.98
N HIS A 133 7.11 2.02 11.10
CA HIS A 133 7.50 3.43 11.19
C HIS A 133 6.57 4.30 10.36
N ILE A 134 6.15 5.42 10.92
CA ILE A 134 5.33 6.43 10.23
C ILE A 134 6.03 7.77 10.41
N ALA A 135 6.31 8.43 9.30
CA ALA A 135 6.93 9.74 9.27
C ALA A 135 6.20 10.65 8.31
N GLN A 136 6.14 11.94 8.65
CA GLN A 136 5.62 12.98 7.80
C GLN A 136 6.62 14.12 7.77
N THR A 137 6.95 14.59 6.57
CA THR A 137 7.72 15.81 6.34
C THR A 137 6.78 16.89 5.80
N PRO A 138 7.25 18.13 5.60
CA PRO A 138 6.44 19.17 4.96
C PRO A 138 5.96 18.80 3.55
N THR A 139 6.67 17.89 2.87
CA THR A 139 6.43 17.55 1.46
C THR A 139 6.01 16.10 1.24
N GLU A 140 6.12 15.22 2.24
CA GLU A 140 5.97 13.78 2.05
C GLU A 140 5.33 13.10 3.25
N PHE A 141 4.61 12.01 2.98
CA PHE A 141 4.13 11.06 3.97
C PHE A 141 4.74 9.70 3.69
N ILE A 142 5.31 9.06 4.72
CA ILE A 142 6.13 7.86 4.60
C ILE A 142 5.70 6.83 5.64
N VAL A 143 5.43 5.61 5.20
CA VAL A 143 5.18 4.45 6.07
C VAL A 143 6.17 3.36 5.72
N LYS A 144 6.88 2.83 6.71
CA LYS A 144 7.80 1.71 6.57
C LYS A 144 7.23 0.49 7.28
N LEU A 145 6.97 -0.54 6.51
CA LEU A 145 6.46 -1.83 6.97
C LEU A 145 7.61 -2.83 7.07
N PRO A 146 7.87 -3.45 8.24
CA PRO A 146 8.95 -4.42 8.36
C PRO A 146 8.67 -5.65 7.48
N VAL A 147 9.70 -6.19 6.85
CA VAL A 147 9.57 -7.43 6.07
C VAL A 147 9.35 -8.61 7.01
N LEU A 148 8.44 -9.51 6.66
CA LEU A 148 8.25 -10.78 7.36
C LEU A 148 8.98 -11.87 6.56
N GLN A 149 9.63 -12.79 7.26
CA GLN A 149 10.25 -13.97 6.64
C GLN A 149 9.41 -15.20 6.97
N LEU A 150 9.33 -16.14 6.03
CA LEU A 150 8.79 -17.46 6.29
C LEU A 150 9.55 -18.06 7.48
N GLN A 151 8.87 -18.27 8.61
CA GLN A 151 9.38 -19.19 9.62
C GLN A 151 9.39 -20.57 8.95
N GLN A 152 10.58 -21.09 8.67
CA GLN A 152 10.71 -22.49 8.34
C GLN A 152 10.38 -23.26 9.61
N VAL A 153 9.22 -23.91 9.61
CA VAL A 153 8.92 -25.02 10.52
C VAL A 153 9.82 -26.19 10.15
#